data_AF-A0A552FAH8-F1
#
_entry.id   AF-A0A552FAH8-F1
#
_cell.length_a   1.000
_cell.length_b   1.000
_cell.length_c   1.000
_cell.angle_alpha   90.00
_cell.angle_beta   90.00
_cell.angle_gamma   90.00
#
_symmetry.space_group_name_H-M   'P 1'
#
loop_
_entity.id
_entity.type
_entity.pdbx_description
1 polymer ?
#
loop_
_entity_poly.entity_id
_entity_poly.type
_entity_poly.pdbx_seq_one_letter_code
_entity_poly.pdbx_strand_id
1 'polypeptide(L)'
;MSNLSEVLSQAAINPDFPTDNPDSAIAIIDSLELIGFSPDSALLFVVFAEKAPLSSSLMRTHTVVLKTSDGGNNWRLTLDATQGSLVKEEIFFLNETQGWFITQWQVAGTFPTLYQTNDFGETWQEFSTIHDSITAKGGVASFTEAQGLRFKSEQEGIVIGKTFNVEGENIQLFLKTNDGGQTWQEINNIPAEYFTWNSIHSQVFDFSHTWQITTTVAGILISKSVDLLATIYPAAISNG
;
A
#
# COMPACT_ATOMS: atom_id res chain seq x y z
N MET A 1 0.53 26.83 2.37
CA MET A 1 0.65 26.21 1.03
C MET A 1 1.20 24.83 1.25
N SER A 2 0.58 23.80 0.70
CA SER A 2 1.06 22.41 0.85
C SER A 2 2.40 22.19 0.16
N ASN A 3 3.36 21.51 0.80
CA ASN A 3 4.65 21.13 0.20
C ASN A 3 4.56 19.84 -0.65
N LEU A 4 3.36 19.29 -0.86
CA LEU A 4 3.17 17.99 -1.51
C LEU A 4 3.86 17.88 -2.88
N SER A 5 3.76 18.90 -3.74
CA SER A 5 4.36 18.88 -5.07
C SER A 5 5.88 18.77 -5.02
N GLU A 6 6.51 19.41 -4.04
CA GLU A 6 7.95 19.33 -3.82
C GLU A 6 8.36 17.92 -3.38
N VAL A 7 7.65 17.35 -2.40
CA VAL A 7 7.91 16.00 -1.90
C VAL A 7 7.70 14.95 -2.99
N LEU A 8 6.63 15.06 -3.77
CA LEU A 8 6.37 14.18 -4.91
C LEU A 8 7.46 14.30 -5.98
N SER A 9 7.94 15.51 -6.27
CA SER A 9 8.99 15.72 -7.27
C SER A 9 10.31 15.09 -6.85
N GLN A 10 10.62 15.11 -5.55
CA GLN A 10 11.80 14.44 -5.00
C GLN A 10 11.63 12.90 -5.02
N ALA A 11 10.47 12.41 -4.59
CA ALA A 11 10.15 10.99 -4.54
C ALA A 11 10.04 10.33 -5.93
N ALA A 12 9.72 11.10 -6.98
CA ALA A 12 9.64 10.61 -8.35
C ALA A 12 10.98 10.15 -8.95
N ILE A 13 12.10 10.40 -8.26
CA ILE A 13 13.44 10.01 -8.71
C ILE A 13 13.79 8.68 -8.05
N ASN A 14 13.82 7.58 -8.82
CA ASN A 14 14.24 6.27 -8.32
C ASN A 14 15.66 5.93 -8.81
N PRO A 15 16.67 5.84 -7.92
CA PRO A 15 18.04 5.50 -8.31
C PRO A 15 18.22 4.05 -8.77
N ASP A 16 17.28 3.15 -8.42
CA ASP A 16 17.31 1.74 -8.84
C ASP A 16 16.76 1.55 -10.27
N PHE A 17 16.14 2.58 -10.86
CA PHE A 17 15.79 2.56 -12.27
C PHE A 17 17.06 2.70 -13.13
N PRO A 18 17.18 1.96 -14.24
CA PRO A 18 18.38 1.98 -15.05
C PRO A 18 18.80 3.37 -15.50
N THR A 19 20.11 3.60 -15.47
CA THR A 19 20.72 4.86 -15.90
C THR A 19 21.11 4.87 -17.37
N ASP A 20 20.82 3.79 -18.11
CA ASP A 20 21.11 3.68 -19.55
C ASP A 20 20.26 4.65 -20.37
N ASN A 21 19.09 5.02 -19.86
CA ASN A 21 18.29 6.15 -20.31
C ASN A 21 18.11 7.17 -19.16
N PRO A 22 18.58 8.43 -19.28
CA PRO A 22 18.40 9.43 -18.24
C PRO A 22 16.93 9.79 -17.97
N ASP A 23 16.02 9.58 -18.93
CA ASP A 23 14.58 9.74 -18.71
C ASP A 23 13.97 8.60 -17.88
N SER A 24 14.64 7.46 -17.76
CA SER A 24 14.18 6.31 -16.97
C SER A 24 14.30 6.53 -15.46
N ALA A 25 15.24 7.35 -15.00
CA ALA A 25 15.35 7.69 -13.58
C ALA A 25 14.19 8.55 -13.06
N ILE A 26 13.41 9.14 -13.97
CA ILE A 26 12.24 9.97 -13.65
C ILE A 26 10.99 9.11 -13.78
N ALA A 27 10.16 9.12 -12.74
CA ALA A 27 8.92 8.38 -12.71
C ALA A 27 7.69 9.29 -12.86
N ILE A 28 6.61 8.76 -13.43
CA ILE A 28 5.29 9.36 -13.50
C ILE A 28 4.37 8.68 -12.47
N ILE A 29 3.36 9.38 -11.98
CA ILE A 29 2.42 8.80 -11.03
C ILE A 29 1.46 7.87 -11.78
N ASP A 30 1.49 6.60 -11.40
CA ASP A 30 0.63 5.54 -11.96
C ASP A 30 -0.68 5.44 -11.18
N SER A 31 -0.57 5.38 -9.85
CA SER A 31 -1.75 5.32 -8.98
C SER A 31 -1.49 5.97 -7.62
N LEU A 32 -2.60 6.29 -6.95
CA LEU A 32 -2.62 6.94 -5.64
C LEU A 32 -3.68 6.26 -4.79
N GLU A 33 -3.35 6.06 -3.52
CA GLU A 33 -4.33 5.68 -2.51
C GLU A 33 -4.17 6.57 -1.29
N LEU A 34 -5.29 7.16 -0.85
CA LEU A 34 -5.31 8.00 0.33
C LEU A 34 -6.07 7.28 1.45
N ILE A 35 -5.49 7.24 2.64
CA ILE A 35 -6.07 6.62 3.82
C ILE A 35 -6.06 7.65 4.95
N GLY A 36 -7.24 8.06 5.42
CA GLY A 36 -7.36 9.04 6.50
C GLY A 36 -8.34 8.60 7.58
N PHE A 37 -7.84 8.41 8.80
CA PHE A 37 -8.68 8.11 9.97
C PHE A 37 -9.02 9.35 10.81
N SER A 38 -8.49 10.53 10.45
CA SER A 38 -8.84 11.80 11.08
C SER A 38 -8.81 12.95 10.07
N PRO A 39 -9.40 14.11 10.39
CA PRO A 39 -9.29 15.30 9.55
C PRO A 39 -7.83 15.75 9.35
N ASP A 40 -6.96 15.55 10.35
CA ASP A 40 -5.63 16.13 10.34
C ASP A 40 -4.55 15.15 9.88
N SER A 41 -4.76 13.85 10.04
CA SER A 41 -3.78 12.83 9.69
C SER A 41 -4.25 11.91 8.57
N ALA A 42 -3.42 11.78 7.55
CA ALA A 42 -3.64 10.88 6.43
C ALA A 42 -2.31 10.30 5.92
N LEU A 43 -2.41 9.14 5.29
CA LEU A 43 -1.37 8.50 4.48
C LEU A 43 -1.74 8.63 3.00
N LEU A 44 -0.75 8.95 2.17
CA LEU A 44 -0.85 8.91 0.73
C LEU A 44 0.15 7.90 0.21
N PHE A 45 -0.35 6.78 -0.28
CA PHE A 45 0.42 5.81 -1.04
C PHE A 45 0.48 6.29 -2.48
N VAL A 46 1.68 6.35 -3.03
CA VAL A 46 1.94 6.79 -4.39
C VAL A 46 2.72 5.70 -5.08
N VAL A 47 2.15 5.14 -6.14
CA VAL A 47 2.88 4.26 -7.05
C VAL A 47 3.38 5.12 -8.19
N PHE A 48 4.70 5.19 -8.37
CA PHE A 48 5.25 5.75 -9.59
C PHE A 48 5.67 4.66 -10.56
N ALA A 49 5.54 4.95 -11.85
CA ALA A 49 6.01 4.15 -12.97
C ALA A 49 7.15 4.85 -13.72
N GLU A 50 8.11 4.09 -14.21
CA GLU A 50 9.20 4.59 -15.07
C GLU A 50 8.63 5.36 -16.28
N LYS A 51 9.07 6.61 -16.50
CA LYS A 51 8.53 7.50 -17.55
C LYS A 51 8.75 6.98 -18.96
N ALA A 52 9.86 6.30 -19.20
CA ALA A 52 10.27 5.79 -20.51
C ALA A 52 10.67 4.31 -20.41
N PRO A 53 9.69 3.40 -20.28
CA PRO A 53 9.97 1.98 -20.09
C PRO A 53 10.66 1.38 -21.32
N LEU A 54 11.61 0.47 -21.08
CA LEU A 54 12.36 -0.22 -22.13
C LEU A 54 11.49 -1.13 -23.01
N SER A 55 10.33 -1.61 -22.50
CA SER A 55 9.34 -2.35 -23.27
C SER A 55 7.93 -2.21 -22.67
N SER A 56 6.90 -2.49 -23.49
CA SER A 56 5.50 -2.48 -23.04
C SER A 56 5.14 -3.58 -22.04
N SER A 57 6.03 -4.56 -21.82
CA SER A 57 5.79 -5.71 -20.96
C SER A 57 6.51 -5.63 -19.61
N LEU A 58 7.38 -4.63 -19.41
CA LEU A 58 8.19 -4.47 -18.20
C LEU A 58 8.21 -2.99 -17.80
N MET A 59 7.09 -2.52 -17.26
CA MET A 59 7.03 -1.21 -16.62
C MET A 59 7.50 -1.39 -15.18
N ARG A 60 8.61 -0.72 -14.82
CA ARG A 60 9.05 -0.69 -13.43
C ARG A 60 8.22 0.32 -12.66
N THR A 61 7.87 -0.07 -11.45
CA THR A 61 7.17 0.80 -10.52
C THR A 61 7.80 0.70 -9.14
N HIS A 62 7.66 1.76 -8.37
CA HIS A 62 7.98 1.77 -6.94
C HIS A 62 6.86 2.43 -6.15
N THR A 63 6.81 2.18 -4.86
CA THR A 63 5.79 2.73 -3.98
C THR A 63 6.46 3.63 -2.96
N VAL A 64 5.90 4.82 -2.76
CA VAL A 64 6.25 5.64 -1.60
C VAL A 64 5.01 5.87 -0.74
N VAL A 65 5.24 6.07 0.56
CA VAL A 65 4.20 6.45 1.50
C VAL A 65 4.54 7.82 2.06
N LEU A 66 3.62 8.77 1.85
CA LEU A 66 3.67 10.09 2.46
C LEU A 66 2.69 10.16 3.62
N LYS A 67 3.03 10.93 4.63
CA LYS A 67 2.16 11.21 5.78
C LYS A 67 1.97 12.69 5.98
N THR A 68 0.75 13.07 6.34
CA THR A 68 0.42 14.38 6.92
C THR A 68 -0.14 14.20 8.33
N SER A 69 0.03 15.23 9.17
CA SER A 69 -0.54 15.30 10.52
C SER A 69 -1.18 16.66 10.81
N ASP A 70 -1.31 17.52 9.79
CA ASP A 70 -1.79 18.90 9.90
C ASP A 70 -2.85 19.23 8.84
N GLY A 71 -3.58 18.21 8.40
CA GLY A 71 -4.67 18.34 7.44
C GLY A 71 -4.19 18.63 6.02
N GLY A 72 -2.98 18.17 5.68
CA GLY A 72 -2.44 18.20 4.31
C GLY A 72 -1.70 19.47 3.99
N ASN A 73 -1.48 20.31 4.99
CA ASN A 73 -0.67 21.52 4.88
C ASN A 73 0.81 21.18 4.76
N ASN A 74 1.25 20.08 5.35
CA ASN A 74 2.59 19.52 5.16
C ASN A 74 2.52 17.99 5.01
N TRP A 75 3.31 17.49 4.07
CA TRP A 75 3.52 16.08 3.79
C TRP A 75 5.00 15.74 4.01
N ARG A 76 5.26 14.57 4.59
CA ARG A 76 6.59 13.98 4.72
C ARG A 76 6.61 12.59 4.11
N LEU A 77 7.71 12.24 3.45
CA LEU A 77 8.00 10.86 3.06
C LEU A 77 8.27 10.04 4.32
N THR A 78 7.51 8.97 4.56
CA THR A 78 7.73 8.04 5.69
C THR A 78 8.19 6.67 5.25
N LEU A 79 8.02 6.32 3.97
CA LEU A 79 8.58 5.11 3.38
C LEU A 79 8.86 5.30 1.90
N ASP A 80 10.01 4.80 1.45
CA ASP A 80 10.37 4.63 0.04
C ASP A 80 10.63 3.15 -0.22
N ALA A 81 9.62 2.44 -0.74
CA ALA A 81 9.70 1.04 -1.11
C ALA A 81 10.23 0.94 -2.55
N THR A 82 11.55 1.15 -2.70
CA THR A 82 12.21 1.28 -4.01
C THR A 82 12.08 0.02 -4.89
N GLN A 83 11.88 -1.15 -4.26
CA GLN A 83 11.76 -2.46 -4.90
C GLN A 83 10.36 -3.05 -4.73
N GLY A 84 9.33 -2.35 -5.18
CA GLY A 84 7.99 -2.92 -5.10
C GLY A 84 6.86 -2.04 -5.61
N SER A 85 5.95 -2.62 -6.40
CA SER A 85 4.65 -2.01 -6.66
C SER A 85 3.65 -2.48 -5.64
N LEU A 86 3.00 -1.55 -4.97
CA LEU A 86 1.75 -1.80 -4.28
C LEU A 86 0.65 -2.07 -5.31
N VAL A 87 -0.19 -3.06 -5.04
CA VAL A 87 -1.53 -3.16 -5.65
C VAL A 87 -2.54 -2.72 -4.59
N LYS A 88 -3.46 -1.82 -4.95
CA LYS A 88 -4.36 -1.14 -3.99
C LYS A 88 -5.11 -2.11 -3.07
N GLU A 89 -5.56 -3.25 -3.61
CA GLU A 89 -6.28 -4.29 -2.88
C GLU A 89 -5.45 -5.03 -1.82
N GLU A 90 -4.16 -4.69 -1.69
CA GLU A 90 -3.20 -5.29 -0.77
C GLU A 90 -2.89 -4.43 0.46
N ILE A 91 -3.56 -3.27 0.62
CA ILE A 91 -3.47 -2.49 1.86
C ILE A 91 -4.50 -3.01 2.87
N PHE A 92 -4.04 -3.30 4.08
CA PHE A 92 -4.88 -3.77 5.17
C PHE A 92 -4.57 -3.04 6.46
N PHE A 93 -5.49 -2.20 6.93
CA PHE A 93 -5.52 -1.68 8.30
C PHE A 93 -6.47 -2.49 9.18
N LEU A 94 -5.97 -2.97 10.32
CA LEU A 94 -6.75 -3.64 11.38
C LEU A 94 -7.43 -2.60 12.28
N ASN A 95 -6.75 -1.49 12.53
CA ASN A 95 -7.25 -0.32 13.23
C ASN A 95 -6.49 0.94 12.76
N GLU A 96 -6.75 2.09 13.39
CA GLU A 96 -6.20 3.38 12.96
C GLU A 96 -4.67 3.46 13.00
N THR A 97 -4.02 2.65 13.84
CA THR A 97 -2.56 2.68 14.04
C THR A 97 -1.84 1.50 13.39
N GLN A 98 -2.52 0.38 13.22
CA GLN A 98 -1.93 -0.87 12.77
C GLN A 98 -2.38 -1.23 11.37
N GLY A 99 -1.40 -1.28 10.48
CA GLY A 99 -1.62 -1.57 9.08
C GLY A 99 -0.47 -2.33 8.45
N TRP A 100 -0.80 -3.02 7.37
CA TRP A 100 0.10 -3.77 6.53
C TRP A 100 -0.18 -3.45 5.08
N PHE A 101 0.84 -3.56 4.25
CA PHE A 101 0.65 -3.70 2.81
C PHE A 101 1.76 -4.56 2.22
N ILE A 102 1.50 -5.12 1.05
CA ILE A 102 2.50 -5.85 0.29
C ILE A 102 2.88 -5.05 -0.94
N THR A 103 4.16 -5.06 -1.27
CA THR A 103 4.64 -4.66 -2.58
C THR A 103 5.21 -5.86 -3.32
N GLN A 104 5.05 -5.88 -4.63
CA GLN A 104 5.54 -6.96 -5.47
C GLN A 104 6.11 -6.43 -6.78
N TRP A 105 7.13 -7.11 -7.29
CA TRP A 105 7.61 -6.96 -8.66
C TRP A 105 7.28 -8.21 -9.46
N GLN A 106 6.90 -8.01 -10.72
CA GLN A 106 6.47 -9.08 -11.61
C GLN A 106 7.64 -9.56 -12.48
N VAL A 107 8.80 -9.78 -11.84
CA VAL A 107 10.04 -10.20 -12.51
C VAL A 107 10.60 -11.43 -11.79
N ALA A 108 11.09 -12.41 -12.56
CA ALA A 108 11.72 -13.59 -11.98
C ALA A 108 12.90 -13.19 -11.07
N GLY A 109 12.97 -13.81 -9.90
CA GLY A 109 13.96 -13.48 -8.87
C GLY A 109 13.60 -12.27 -7.99
N THR A 110 12.39 -11.72 -8.16
CA THR A 110 11.84 -10.70 -7.26
C THR A 110 10.65 -11.28 -6.51
N PHE A 111 10.52 -10.90 -5.24
CA PHE A 111 9.57 -11.48 -4.30
C PHE A 111 8.78 -10.39 -3.58
N PRO A 112 7.60 -10.73 -3.04
CA PRO A 112 6.79 -9.77 -2.31
C PRO A 112 7.49 -9.37 -1.01
N THR A 113 7.35 -8.09 -0.68
CA THR A 113 7.82 -7.52 0.57
C THR A 113 6.61 -7.03 1.35
N LEU A 114 6.50 -7.45 2.61
CA LEU A 114 5.47 -6.98 3.53
C LEU A 114 6.00 -5.77 4.30
N TYR A 115 5.20 -4.72 4.35
CA TYR A 115 5.44 -3.58 5.22
C TYR A 115 4.39 -3.56 6.32
N GLN A 116 4.81 -3.27 7.54
CA GLN A 116 3.94 -3.13 8.71
C GLN A 116 4.17 -1.79 9.39
N THR A 117 3.10 -1.15 9.85
CA THR A 117 3.15 -0.01 10.77
C THR A 117 2.35 -0.32 12.03
N ASN A 118 2.79 0.25 13.15
CA ASN A 118 2.07 0.23 14.43
C ASN A 118 1.78 1.65 14.95
N ASP A 119 2.00 2.67 14.12
CA ASP A 119 1.92 4.09 14.47
C ASP A 119 1.27 4.93 13.36
N PHE A 120 0.33 4.34 12.60
CA PHE A 120 -0.35 4.97 11.47
C PHE A 120 0.62 5.50 10.39
N GLY A 121 1.68 4.74 10.10
CA GLY A 121 2.64 5.02 9.05
C GLY A 121 3.60 6.16 9.37
N GLU A 122 3.83 6.47 10.65
CA GLU A 122 5.00 7.27 11.07
C GLU A 122 6.28 6.50 10.79
N THR A 123 6.28 5.20 11.12
CA THR A 123 7.36 4.27 10.82
C THR A 123 6.81 2.99 10.18
N TRP A 124 7.65 2.37 9.36
CA TRP A 124 7.35 1.13 8.66
C TRP A 124 8.45 0.11 8.90
N GLN A 125 8.06 -1.12 9.23
CA GLN A 125 8.94 -2.28 9.33
C GLN A 125 8.78 -3.14 8.09
N GLU A 126 9.91 -3.61 7.55
CA GLU A 126 9.97 -4.41 6.34
C GLU A 126 10.20 -5.89 6.69
N PHE A 127 9.43 -6.79 6.07
CA PHE A 127 9.57 -8.23 6.19
C PHE A 127 9.58 -8.89 4.81
N SER A 128 10.68 -9.58 4.49
CA SER A 128 10.87 -10.33 3.24
C SER A 128 10.67 -11.84 3.39
N THR A 129 10.26 -12.32 4.57
CA THR A 129 10.17 -13.76 4.91
C THR A 129 9.08 -14.53 4.14
N ILE A 130 8.17 -13.82 3.47
CA ILE A 130 7.25 -14.43 2.49
C ILE A 130 8.05 -15.14 1.38
N HIS A 131 9.21 -14.60 0.99
CA HIS A 131 10.12 -15.16 0.00
C HIS A 131 10.54 -16.60 0.33
N ASP A 132 10.85 -16.88 1.59
CA ASP A 132 11.29 -18.22 2.01
C ASP A 132 10.20 -19.27 1.77
N SER A 133 8.93 -18.90 2.02
CA SER A 133 7.78 -19.77 1.77
C SER A 133 7.54 -19.99 0.27
N ILE A 134 7.74 -18.97 -0.55
CA ILE A 134 7.58 -19.07 -2.02
C ILE A 134 8.66 -19.97 -2.61
N THR A 135 9.93 -19.76 -2.24
CA THR A 135 11.06 -20.52 -2.75
C THR A 135 11.08 -21.96 -2.26
N ALA A 136 10.60 -22.23 -1.03
CA ALA A 136 10.42 -23.59 -0.54
C ALA A 136 9.48 -24.43 -1.42
N LYS A 137 8.57 -23.79 -2.17
CA LYS A 137 7.69 -24.43 -3.16
C LYS A 137 8.26 -24.44 -4.59
N GLY A 138 9.51 -24.01 -4.77
CA GLY A 138 10.15 -23.88 -6.09
C GLY A 138 9.66 -22.66 -6.88
N GLY A 139 9.00 -21.70 -6.22
CA GLY A 139 8.52 -20.47 -6.85
C GLY A 139 9.67 -19.53 -7.21
N VAL A 140 9.60 -18.90 -8.39
CA VAL A 140 10.60 -17.95 -8.90
C VAL A 140 10.06 -16.54 -9.12
N ALA A 141 8.74 -16.38 -9.06
CA ALA A 141 8.03 -15.10 -9.07
C ALA A 141 6.63 -15.32 -8.49
N SER A 142 6.05 -14.35 -7.78
CA SER A 142 4.71 -14.49 -7.21
C SER A 142 3.83 -13.28 -7.43
N PHE A 143 2.53 -13.53 -7.29
CA PHE A 143 1.46 -12.57 -7.43
C PHE A 143 0.53 -12.80 -6.27
N THR A 144 0.26 -11.75 -5.53
CA THR A 144 -0.85 -11.72 -4.59
C THR A 144 -2.17 -11.57 -5.35
N GLU A 145 -3.23 -12.15 -4.83
CA GLU A 145 -4.58 -12.00 -5.39
C GLU A 145 -5.24 -10.73 -4.82
N ALA A 146 -6.25 -10.21 -5.52
CA ALA A 146 -7.05 -9.12 -4.96
C ALA A 146 -7.59 -9.57 -3.61
N GLN A 147 -7.45 -8.72 -2.57
CA GLN A 147 -7.79 -9.08 -1.20
C GLN A 147 -6.90 -10.16 -0.57
N GLY A 148 -5.71 -10.38 -1.14
CA GLY A 148 -4.80 -11.43 -0.74
C GLY A 148 -4.21 -11.24 0.66
N LEU A 149 -4.05 -10.00 1.11
CA LEU A 149 -3.58 -9.68 2.46
C LEU A 149 -4.74 -9.47 3.43
N ARG A 150 -4.80 -10.28 4.50
CA ARG A 150 -5.83 -10.15 5.54
C ARG A 150 -5.25 -10.41 6.92
N PHE A 151 -5.56 -9.57 7.90
CA PHE A 151 -5.24 -9.80 9.30
C PHE A 151 -6.51 -9.80 10.13
N LYS A 152 -6.67 -10.81 11.00
CA LYS A 152 -7.77 -10.82 11.99
C LYS A 152 -7.32 -10.35 13.36
N SER A 153 -6.02 -10.33 13.59
CA SER A 153 -5.37 -9.72 14.75
C SER A 153 -3.99 -9.20 14.34
N GLU A 154 -3.32 -8.52 15.25
CA GLU A 154 -1.94 -8.06 15.05
C GLU A 154 -0.95 -9.19 14.76
N GLN A 155 -1.25 -10.41 15.23
CA GLN A 155 -0.36 -11.55 15.11
C GLN A 155 -0.82 -12.52 14.01
N GLU A 156 -2.14 -12.64 13.78
CA GLU A 156 -2.69 -13.66 12.90
C GLU A 156 -3.22 -13.06 11.60
N GLY A 157 -2.62 -13.49 10.49
CA GLY A 157 -2.96 -13.03 9.15
C GLY A 157 -2.68 -14.07 8.08
N ILE A 158 -3.15 -13.79 6.87
CA ILE A 158 -2.96 -14.61 5.68
C ILE A 158 -2.49 -13.78 4.49
N VAL A 159 -1.80 -14.47 3.59
CA VAL A 159 -1.50 -14.04 2.22
C VAL A 159 -2.06 -15.08 1.26
N ILE A 160 -2.82 -14.61 0.29
CA ILE A 160 -3.36 -15.40 -0.82
C ILE A 160 -2.69 -14.93 -2.09
N GLY A 161 -2.14 -15.88 -2.83
CA GLY A 161 -1.50 -15.57 -4.10
C GLY A 161 -1.21 -16.81 -4.91
N LYS A 162 -0.44 -16.60 -5.97
CA LYS A 162 0.11 -17.63 -6.83
C LYS A 162 1.59 -17.37 -7.05
N THR A 163 2.35 -18.42 -7.30
CA THR A 163 3.71 -18.34 -7.82
C THR A 163 3.85 -19.21 -9.06
N PHE A 164 4.97 -19.05 -9.75
CA PHE A 164 5.34 -19.86 -10.90
C PHE A 164 6.65 -20.56 -10.59
N ASN A 165 6.77 -21.84 -10.94
CA ASN A 165 8.06 -22.52 -10.93
C ASN A 165 8.86 -22.23 -12.21
N VAL A 166 10.08 -22.77 -12.28
CA VAL A 166 10.96 -22.63 -13.45
C VAL A 166 10.38 -23.22 -14.75
N GLU A 167 9.41 -24.12 -14.64
CA GLU A 167 8.70 -24.75 -15.77
C GLU A 167 7.47 -23.92 -16.20
N GLY A 168 7.18 -22.83 -15.51
CA GLY A 168 6.03 -21.96 -15.78
C GLY A 168 4.71 -22.50 -15.23
N GLU A 169 4.73 -23.52 -14.38
CA GLU A 169 3.54 -24.06 -13.75
C GLU A 169 3.05 -23.12 -12.64
N ASN A 170 1.73 -22.88 -12.60
CA ASN A 170 1.11 -22.10 -11.54
C ASN A 170 1.04 -22.93 -10.25
N ILE A 171 1.48 -22.33 -9.15
CA ILE A 171 1.42 -22.90 -7.81
C ILE A 171 0.60 -21.95 -6.95
N GLN A 172 -0.49 -22.43 -6.37
CA GLN A 172 -1.25 -21.64 -5.39
C GLN A 172 -0.43 -21.46 -4.10
N LEU A 173 -0.51 -20.25 -3.54
CA LEU A 173 0.06 -19.86 -2.26
C LEU A 173 -1.07 -19.47 -1.31
N PHE A 174 -1.24 -20.26 -0.26
CA PHE A 174 -2.01 -19.89 0.91
C PHE A 174 -1.05 -19.89 2.09
N LEU A 175 -0.66 -18.71 2.52
CA LEU A 175 0.30 -18.53 3.59
C LEU A 175 -0.42 -17.96 4.81
N LYS A 176 -0.04 -18.43 5.99
CA LYS A 176 -0.53 -17.96 7.28
C LYS A 176 0.63 -17.51 8.15
N THR A 177 0.45 -16.40 8.84
CA THR A 177 1.33 -15.96 9.94
C THR A 177 0.59 -16.06 11.28
N ASN A 178 1.34 -16.30 12.36
CA ASN A 178 0.86 -16.17 13.74
C ASN A 178 1.77 -15.24 14.57
N ASP A 179 2.63 -14.45 13.91
CA ASP A 179 3.60 -13.54 14.52
C ASP A 179 3.66 -12.17 13.82
N GLY A 180 2.56 -11.78 13.15
CA GLY A 180 2.39 -10.46 12.55
C GLY A 180 3.04 -10.29 11.18
N GLY A 181 3.42 -11.40 10.55
CA GLY A 181 4.07 -11.44 9.24
C GLY A 181 5.57 -11.63 9.28
N GLN A 182 6.14 -11.91 10.46
CA GLN A 182 7.57 -12.22 10.60
C GLN A 182 7.89 -13.60 10.04
N THR A 183 7.01 -14.58 10.22
CA THR A 183 7.12 -15.90 9.59
C THR A 183 5.80 -16.32 8.97
N TRP A 184 5.92 -17.14 7.91
CA TRP A 184 4.81 -17.61 7.11
C TRP A 184 4.87 -19.13 6.98
N GLN A 185 3.70 -19.76 7.07
CA GLN A 185 3.53 -21.20 6.93
C GLN A 185 2.45 -21.48 5.89
N GLU A 186 2.68 -22.45 5.03
CA GLU A 186 1.68 -22.91 4.08
C GLU A 186 0.49 -23.58 4.79
N ILE A 187 -0.71 -23.28 4.32
CA ILE A 187 -1.95 -23.94 4.72
C ILE A 187 -2.66 -24.50 3.49
N ASN A 188 -3.40 -25.61 3.65
CA ASN A 188 -4.08 -26.25 2.52
C ASN A 188 -5.38 -25.55 2.11
N ASN A 189 -5.95 -24.74 2.99
CA ASN A 189 -7.25 -24.12 2.81
C ASN A 189 -7.38 -22.88 3.70
N ILE A 190 -7.97 -21.82 3.17
CA ILE A 190 -8.18 -20.57 3.89
C ILE A 190 -9.48 -20.66 4.69
N PRO A 191 -9.46 -20.46 6.02
CA PRO A 191 -10.67 -20.37 6.82
C PRO A 191 -11.57 -19.22 6.34
N ALA A 192 -12.88 -19.50 6.15
CA ALA A 192 -13.83 -18.52 5.62
C ALA A 192 -13.94 -17.23 6.47
N GLU A 193 -13.62 -17.32 7.77
CA GLU A 193 -13.58 -16.19 8.69
C GLU A 193 -12.68 -15.04 8.20
N TYR A 194 -11.56 -15.32 7.52
CA TYR A 194 -10.66 -14.27 7.01
C TYR A 194 -11.31 -13.32 6.01
N PHE A 195 -12.36 -13.77 5.32
CA PHE A 195 -13.14 -12.94 4.39
C PHE A 195 -14.24 -12.13 5.08
N THR A 196 -14.45 -12.34 6.38
CA THR A 196 -15.34 -11.51 7.21
C THR A 196 -14.60 -10.34 7.85
N TRP A 197 -13.27 -10.46 7.98
CA TRP A 197 -12.38 -9.41 8.48
C TRP A 197 -11.97 -8.49 7.34
N ASN A 198 -12.74 -7.42 7.17
CA ASN A 198 -12.40 -6.40 6.20
C ASN A 198 -11.46 -5.38 6.83
N SER A 199 -10.58 -4.80 6.02
CA SER A 199 -9.79 -3.67 6.49
C SER A 199 -10.73 -2.52 6.88
N ILE A 200 -10.42 -1.82 7.96
CA ILE A 200 -11.18 -0.60 8.32
C ILE A 200 -11.10 0.47 7.23
N HIS A 201 -10.07 0.43 6.39
CA HIS A 201 -9.95 1.23 5.16
C HIS A 201 -11.13 1.02 4.20
N SER A 202 -11.71 -0.18 4.18
CA SER A 202 -12.83 -0.55 3.29
C SER A 202 -14.23 -0.37 3.91
N GLN A 203 -14.33 0.03 5.18
CA GLN A 203 -15.58 0.16 5.92
C GLN A 203 -15.81 1.61 6.38
N VAL A 204 -16.43 2.42 5.52
CA VAL A 204 -17.07 3.75 5.77
C VAL A 204 -16.77 4.38 7.14
N PHE A 205 -15.53 4.86 7.32
CA PHE A 205 -15.11 5.99 8.17
C PHE A 205 -13.84 6.59 7.58
N ASP A 206 -13.76 6.62 6.25
CA ASP A 206 -12.63 7.22 5.57
C ASP A 206 -12.88 8.72 5.47
N PHE A 207 -12.12 9.51 6.23
CA PHE A 207 -12.07 10.94 5.98
C PHE A 207 -11.53 11.21 4.57
N SER A 208 -11.04 10.23 3.78
CA SER A 208 -10.74 10.40 2.35
C SER A 208 -11.88 11.03 1.56
N HIS A 209 -13.15 10.89 1.96
CA HIS A 209 -14.26 11.60 1.31
C HIS A 209 -14.19 13.12 1.51
N THR A 210 -13.57 13.56 2.62
CA THR A 210 -13.21 14.94 2.89
C THR A 210 -11.96 15.37 2.14
N TRP A 211 -11.24 14.44 1.51
CA TRP A 211 -10.05 14.71 0.72
C TRP A 211 -10.33 14.48 -0.77
N GLN A 212 -9.76 15.30 -1.62
CA GLN A 212 -9.96 15.23 -3.06
C GLN A 212 -8.60 15.33 -3.72
N ILE A 213 -8.23 14.27 -4.42
CA ILE A 213 -7.08 14.28 -5.31
C ILE A 213 -7.56 14.87 -6.64
N THR A 214 -7.01 16.01 -7.00
CA THR A 214 -7.24 16.66 -8.30
C THR A 214 -5.94 16.66 -9.09
N THR A 215 -5.96 15.97 -10.22
CA THR A 215 -4.87 16.05 -11.20
C THR A 215 -5.12 17.24 -12.11
N THR A 216 -4.16 18.16 -12.17
CA THR A 216 -4.18 19.34 -13.03
C THR A 216 -3.01 19.31 -14.02
N VAL A 217 -3.04 20.18 -15.03
CA VAL A 217 -1.89 20.43 -15.90
C VAL A 217 -0.64 20.93 -15.14
N ALA A 218 -0.82 21.47 -13.93
CA ALA A 218 0.27 21.94 -13.06
C ALA A 218 0.74 20.89 -12.03
N GLY A 219 0.16 19.69 -12.04
CA GLY A 219 0.49 18.60 -11.10
C GLY A 219 -0.70 18.15 -10.25
N ILE A 220 -0.41 17.43 -9.18
CA ILE A 220 -1.41 16.89 -8.25
C ILE A 220 -1.68 17.87 -7.12
N LEU A 221 -2.97 18.09 -6.86
CA LEU A 221 -3.45 18.83 -5.71
C LEU A 221 -4.26 17.90 -4.82
N ILE A 222 -4.00 17.95 -3.53
CA ILE A 222 -4.88 17.36 -2.52
C ILE A 222 -5.61 18.50 -1.85
N SER A 223 -6.92 18.59 -2.08
CA SER A 223 -7.80 19.57 -1.44
C SER A 223 -8.74 18.88 -0.47
N LYS A 224 -9.31 19.63 0.48
CA LYS A 224 -10.41 19.11 1.30
C LYS A 224 -11.76 19.55 0.75
N SER A 225 -12.76 18.67 0.70
CA SER A 225 -14.14 19.08 0.52
C SER A 225 -14.64 19.73 1.82
N VAL A 226 -15.31 20.86 1.71
CA VAL A 226 -16.01 21.46 2.86
C VAL A 226 -17.30 20.66 3.03
N ASP A 227 -17.34 19.77 4.01
CA ASP A 227 -18.59 19.12 4.36
C ASP A 227 -19.59 20.17 4.84
N LEU A 228 -20.56 20.50 3.98
CA LEU A 228 -21.73 21.33 4.32
C LEU A 228 -22.70 20.62 5.30
N LEU A 229 -22.37 19.40 5.73
CA LEU A 229 -23.23 18.57 6.59
C LEU A 229 -22.97 18.74 8.09
N ALA A 230 -22.08 19.64 8.51
CA ALA A 230 -21.94 20.01 9.93
C ALA A 230 -23.16 20.77 10.53
N THR A 231 -24.30 20.83 9.84
CA THR A 231 -25.44 21.68 10.22
C THR A 231 -26.73 20.95 10.60
N ILE A 232 -26.75 19.62 10.78
CA ILE A 232 -27.98 18.93 11.22
C ILE A 232 -27.69 17.79 12.22
N TYR A 233 -27.22 18.13 13.42
CA TYR A 233 -27.60 17.41 14.64
C TYR A 233 -27.67 18.43 15.78
N PRO A 234 -28.87 18.88 16.22
CA PRO A 234 -28.94 19.58 17.49
C PRO A 234 -28.52 18.60 18.59
N ALA A 235 -27.63 19.08 19.46
CA ALA A 235 -27.16 18.39 20.65
C ALA A 235 -28.35 17.72 21.37
N ALA A 236 -28.23 16.42 21.64
CA ALA A 236 -29.17 15.72 22.49
C ALA A 236 -29.29 16.48 23.82
N ILE A 237 -30.50 16.96 24.10
CA ILE A 237 -30.86 17.55 25.37
C ILE A 237 -30.72 16.45 26.42
N SER A 238 -29.74 16.59 27.31
CA SER A 238 -29.70 15.82 28.55
C SER A 238 -30.86 16.30 29.42
N ASN A 239 -31.92 15.50 29.55
CA ASN A 239 -32.83 15.64 30.67
C ASN A 239 -32.38 14.68 31.77
N GLY A 240 -32.24 15.24 32.97
CA GLY A 240 -31.84 14.53 34.19
C GLY A 240 -32.95 13.75 34.85
#